data_AF-K3WWD4-F1
#
_entry.id   AF-K3WWD4-F1
#
_cell.length_a   1.000
_cell.length_b   1.000
_cell.length_c   1.000
_cell.angle_alpha   90.00
_cell.angle_beta   90.00
_cell.angle_gamma   90.00
#
_symmetry.space_group_name_H-M   'P 1'
#
loop_
_entity.id
_entity.type
_entity.pdbx_description
1 polymer ?
#
loop_
_entity_poly.entity_id
_entity_poly.type
_entity_poly.pdbx_seq_one_letter_code
_entity_poly.pdbx_strand_id
1 'polypeptide(L)'
;MKSKREWRAVQKGTDEETKENERSPLSAFVNHLEGVALMPVMLRRNVTTTEFFADHHFDSEDGDFFPSMLLVLPEGFEWMCAPSVPKMFVRRCYRMLYDLIIVRIGANSYRSFSGGLPLRVLVTGTRGTGITMFMNYMLYQLYHRRPVSPTIVLDIKGHFALIRSDQPTQEGTRGQSFWRELAQPSTIYLYDAPEFSKWNNSGPLYGPQVKAATIMTSSPNYDHFRTFVTGDAKVFCMPLWTLDELEACRRSCYPHVAPQVMCRVFNKWGGTIRYPLMEPESKTEVAMRPMLQQMTLVDAKTMTQQFGMYSSSAWKRLGALLHIAPVEGTEFQQVDVKFCSDYVMRKVMERNAVDASNQSSWT
;
A
#
# COMPACT_ATOMS: atom_id res chain seq x y z
N MET A 1 35.03 46.36 -32.91
CA MET A 1 33.78 45.58 -33.05
C MET A 1 34.13 44.18 -33.53
N LYS A 2 34.26 43.22 -32.60
CA LYS A 2 34.50 41.80 -32.92
C LYS A 2 33.17 41.07 -33.11
N SER A 3 33.14 40.16 -34.08
CA SER A 3 31.92 39.62 -34.67
C SER A 3 31.17 38.65 -33.74
N LYS A 4 29.83 38.63 -33.86
CA LYS A 4 28.86 37.76 -33.15
C LYS A 4 29.14 36.24 -33.23
N ARG A 5 30.17 35.79 -33.96
CA ARG A 5 30.56 34.38 -34.06
C ARG A 5 31.42 33.90 -32.88
N GLU A 6 32.23 34.76 -32.26
CA GLU A 6 33.12 34.34 -31.15
C GLU A 6 32.37 34.09 -29.83
N TRP A 7 31.24 34.76 -29.59
CA TRP A 7 30.42 34.52 -28.39
C TRP A 7 29.68 33.17 -28.41
N ARG A 8 29.36 32.62 -29.59
CA ARG A 8 28.68 31.31 -29.68
C ARG A 8 29.62 30.12 -29.46
N ALA A 9 30.93 30.29 -29.61
CA ALA A 9 31.91 29.23 -29.36
C ALA A 9 32.25 29.12 -27.87
N VAL A 10 32.32 30.24 -27.14
CA VAL A 10 32.56 30.24 -25.70
C VAL A 10 31.37 29.66 -24.93
N GLN A 11 30.14 29.94 -25.36
CA GLN A 11 28.93 29.38 -24.74
C GLN A 11 28.72 27.87 -25.02
N LYS A 12 29.19 27.38 -26.19
CA LYS A 12 29.13 25.94 -26.50
C LYS A 12 30.18 25.12 -25.74
N GLY A 13 31.34 25.70 -25.44
CA GLY A 13 32.38 25.03 -24.63
C GLY A 13 32.01 24.90 -23.16
N THR A 14 31.28 25.87 -22.59
CA THR A 14 30.83 25.81 -21.18
C THR A 14 29.58 24.94 -20.96
N ASP A 15 28.73 24.77 -21.98
CA ASP A 15 27.52 23.93 -21.90
C ASP A 15 27.77 22.43 -22.11
N GLU A 16 28.95 22.03 -22.60
CA GLU A 16 29.35 20.61 -22.73
C GLU A 16 30.10 20.09 -21.49
N GLU A 17 30.82 20.94 -20.75
CA GLU A 17 31.52 20.55 -19.51
C GLU A 17 30.62 20.52 -18.25
N THR A 18 29.37 20.99 -18.33
CA THR A 18 28.39 20.89 -17.23
C THR A 18 27.30 19.82 -17.44
N LYS A 19 27.35 19.05 -18.53
CA LYS A 19 26.38 17.98 -18.83
C LYS A 19 26.77 16.59 -18.34
N GLU A 20 27.95 16.43 -17.73
CA GLU A 20 28.46 15.12 -17.32
C GLU A 20 28.21 14.78 -15.84
N ASN A 21 27.47 15.60 -15.08
CA ASN A 21 27.21 15.31 -13.65
C ASN A 21 25.75 15.43 -13.18
N GLU A 22 24.78 15.59 -14.08
CA GLU A 22 23.36 15.43 -13.75
C GLU A 22 22.87 14.03 -14.14
N ARG A 23 23.20 13.04 -13.31
CA ARG A 23 22.49 11.75 -13.33
C ARG A 23 21.02 12.02 -13.02
N SER A 24 20.20 12.01 -14.07
CA SER A 24 18.74 12.09 -14.00
C SER A 24 18.18 11.16 -12.89
N PRO A 25 17.20 11.60 -12.08
CA PRO A 25 16.52 10.76 -11.09
C PRO A 25 15.89 9.49 -11.70
N LEU A 26 15.65 9.49 -13.01
CA LEU A 26 15.20 8.31 -13.76
C LEU A 26 16.32 7.27 -13.95
N SER A 27 17.59 7.67 -14.05
CA SER A 27 18.71 6.72 -14.15
C SER A 27 18.96 5.98 -12.83
N ALA A 28 18.75 6.66 -11.69
CA ALA A 28 18.73 6.02 -10.37
C ALA A 28 17.52 5.08 -10.22
N PHE A 29 16.36 5.42 -10.80
CA PHE A 29 15.18 4.55 -10.81
C PHE A 29 15.35 3.32 -11.71
N VAL A 30 16.05 3.45 -12.83
CA VAL A 30 16.33 2.35 -13.76
C VAL A 30 17.41 1.41 -13.23
N ASN A 31 18.40 1.92 -12.49
CA ASN A 31 19.36 1.06 -11.76
C ASN A 31 18.77 0.46 -10.46
N HIS A 32 17.66 1.01 -9.96
CA HIS A 32 16.89 0.43 -8.85
C HIS A 32 16.01 -0.77 -9.27
N LEU A 33 15.88 -1.02 -10.59
CA LEU A 33 15.21 -2.21 -11.13
C LEU A 33 16.07 -3.48 -11.06
N GLU A 34 17.35 -3.40 -10.67
CA GLU A 34 18.13 -4.58 -10.27
C GLU A 34 17.63 -5.20 -8.96
N GLY A 35 16.76 -4.50 -8.21
CA GLY A 35 16.12 -5.00 -6.99
C GLY A 35 15.05 -6.08 -7.20
N VAL A 36 14.78 -6.46 -8.45
CA VAL A 36 13.68 -7.37 -8.82
C VAL A 36 14.12 -8.85 -8.85
N ALA A 37 15.41 -9.11 -9.12
CA ALA A 37 16.01 -10.44 -8.95
C ALA A 37 16.04 -10.91 -7.48
N LEU A 38 15.69 -10.04 -6.52
CA LEU A 38 15.82 -10.27 -5.09
C LEU A 38 14.71 -11.18 -4.53
N MET A 39 13.42 -10.97 -4.80
CA MET A 39 12.32 -11.65 -4.07
C MET A 39 12.35 -13.20 -4.10
N PRO A 40 12.63 -13.86 -5.23
CA PRO A 40 12.73 -15.32 -5.30
C PRO A 40 13.97 -15.86 -4.59
N VAL A 41 15.06 -15.09 -4.61
CA VAL A 41 16.30 -15.38 -3.87
C VAL A 41 16.08 -15.14 -2.38
N MET A 42 15.30 -14.12 -2.01
CA MET A 42 14.88 -13.80 -0.63
C MET A 42 13.99 -14.88 -0.04
N LEU A 43 13.06 -15.42 -0.82
CA LEU A 43 12.17 -16.49 -0.37
C LEU A 43 12.89 -17.86 -0.27
N ARG A 44 13.97 -18.06 -1.04
CA ARG A 44 14.82 -19.26 -0.97
C ARG A 44 15.88 -19.22 0.13
N ARG A 45 16.32 -18.03 0.55
CA ARG A 45 17.40 -17.85 1.55
C ARG A 45 16.81 -17.38 2.87
N ASN A 46 17.28 -17.97 3.98
CA ASN A 46 16.91 -17.73 5.38
C ASN A 46 16.35 -16.32 5.70
N VAL A 47 15.06 -16.08 5.44
CA VAL A 47 14.32 -14.98 6.07
C VAL A 47 14.27 -15.34 7.56
N THR A 48 14.91 -14.52 8.39
CA THR A 48 14.86 -14.73 9.83
C THR A 48 13.52 -14.20 10.33
N THR A 49 12.73 -15.10 10.89
CA THR A 49 11.51 -14.75 11.61
C THR A 49 11.88 -14.57 13.07
N THR A 50 11.62 -13.39 13.60
CA THR A 50 11.70 -13.15 15.04
C THR A 50 10.31 -12.84 15.55
N GLU A 51 9.77 -13.74 16.36
CA GLU A 51 8.58 -13.44 17.14
C GLU A 51 9.00 -12.70 18.39
N PHE A 52 8.30 -11.62 18.70
CA PHE A 52 8.52 -10.85 19.89
C PHE A 52 7.18 -10.44 20.47
N PHE A 53 7.12 -10.44 21.80
CA PHE A 53 6.00 -9.86 22.51
C PHE A 53 6.26 -8.36 22.53
N ALA A 54 5.46 -7.61 21.77
CA ALA A 54 5.30 -6.20 22.08
C ALA A 54 4.58 -6.17 23.43
N ASP A 55 5.22 -5.66 24.47
CA ASP A 55 4.65 -5.54 25.82
C ASP A 55 3.39 -4.66 25.78
N HIS A 56 2.23 -5.18 25.39
CA HIS A 56 0.98 -4.43 25.46
C HIS A 56 -0.21 -5.30 25.86
N HIS A 57 -0.80 -4.85 26.97
CA HIS A 57 -2.17 -5.04 27.42
C HIS A 57 -3.16 -4.69 26.31
N PHE A 58 -3.51 -5.68 25.49
CA PHE A 58 -4.87 -5.79 24.98
C PHE A 58 -5.43 -7.03 25.67
N ASP A 59 -6.08 -6.82 26.81
CA ASP A 59 -6.90 -7.85 27.45
C ASP A 59 -8.08 -8.15 26.51
N SER A 60 -7.86 -9.03 25.54
CA SER A 60 -8.98 -9.81 25.02
C SER A 60 -9.24 -10.88 26.07
N GLU A 61 -10.45 -10.88 26.63
CA GLU A 61 -10.93 -11.88 27.60
C GLU A 61 -10.76 -13.33 27.10
N ASP A 62 -10.49 -13.52 25.80
CA ASP A 62 -10.32 -14.83 25.15
C ASP A 62 -8.87 -15.36 25.07
N GLY A 63 -7.87 -14.73 25.70
CA GLY A 63 -6.56 -15.36 25.92
C GLY A 63 -5.69 -15.67 24.69
N ASP A 64 -6.10 -15.31 23.48
CA ASP A 64 -5.32 -15.50 22.26
C ASP A 64 -4.23 -14.43 22.10
N PHE A 65 -3.13 -14.62 22.83
CA PHE A 65 -1.94 -13.77 22.80
C PHE A 65 -1.10 -14.07 21.55
N PHE A 66 -1.29 -13.30 20.47
CA PHE A 66 -0.46 -13.44 19.26
C PHE A 66 0.77 -12.53 19.32
N PRO A 67 2.01 -13.08 19.29
CA PRO A 67 3.21 -12.26 19.27
C PRO A 67 3.28 -11.43 17.99
N SER A 68 3.80 -10.21 18.12
CA SER A 68 4.21 -9.43 16.95
C SER A 68 5.35 -10.15 16.25
N MET A 69 5.37 -10.12 14.92
CA MET A 69 6.38 -10.82 14.14
C MET A 69 7.20 -9.82 13.33
N LEU A 70 8.51 -10.03 13.32
CA LEU A 70 9.45 -9.33 12.47
C LEU A 70 9.93 -10.29 11.40
N LEU A 71 9.79 -9.91 10.14
CA LEU A 71 10.45 -10.59 9.04
C LEU A 71 11.69 -9.78 8.65
N VAL A 72 12.86 -10.42 8.76
CA VAL A 72 14.15 -9.77 8.51
C VAL A 72 14.77 -10.40 7.27
N LEU A 73 15.08 -9.55 6.31
CA LEU A 73 15.80 -9.95 5.11
C LEU A 73 17.30 -10.02 5.39
N PRO A 74 18.03 -10.90 4.67
CA PRO A 74 19.49 -10.87 4.69
C PRO A 74 20.03 -9.51 4.23
N GLU A 75 21.26 -9.20 4.63
CA GLU A 75 21.94 -7.97 4.22
C GLU A 75 22.03 -7.85 2.69
N GLY A 76 21.80 -6.64 2.17
CA GLY A 76 21.77 -6.36 0.73
C GLY A 76 20.43 -6.66 0.05
N PHE A 77 19.41 -7.10 0.79
CA PHE A 77 18.05 -7.32 0.28
C PHE A 77 17.07 -6.31 0.87
N GLU A 78 16.06 -5.94 0.08
CA GLU A 78 15.06 -4.94 0.45
C GLU A 78 13.64 -5.47 0.22
N TRP A 79 12.70 -5.11 1.10
CA TRP A 79 11.29 -5.38 0.88
C TRP A 79 10.76 -4.50 -0.24
N MET A 80 9.86 -5.04 -1.06
CA MET A 80 9.22 -4.24 -2.10
C MET A 80 8.53 -3.04 -1.46
N CYS A 81 8.96 -1.82 -1.83
CA CYS A 81 8.39 -0.54 -1.40
C CYS A 81 8.78 -0.05 0.01
N ALA A 82 9.79 -0.66 0.63
CA ALA A 82 10.46 -0.14 1.81
C ALA A 82 11.98 -0.13 1.59
N PRO A 83 12.48 0.64 0.59
CA PRO A 83 13.92 0.73 0.34
C PRO A 83 14.60 1.21 1.62
N SER A 84 15.77 0.64 1.91
CA SER A 84 16.57 0.93 3.09
C SER A 84 16.11 0.35 4.45
N VAL A 85 15.00 -0.43 4.51
CA VAL A 85 14.59 -1.11 5.75
C VAL A 85 14.51 -2.63 5.52
N PRO A 86 15.48 -3.43 6.02
CA PRO A 86 15.48 -4.89 5.82
C PRO A 86 14.44 -5.61 6.70
N LYS A 87 13.77 -4.88 7.60
CA LYS A 87 12.85 -5.41 8.60
C LYS A 87 11.41 -5.03 8.27
N MET A 88 10.53 -6.01 8.15
CA MET A 88 9.09 -5.80 8.00
C MET A 88 8.36 -6.19 9.29
N PHE A 89 7.69 -5.21 9.89
CA PHE A 89 6.78 -5.44 11.01
C PHE A 89 5.49 -6.07 10.50
N VAL A 90 5.18 -7.28 10.98
CA VAL A 90 3.95 -8.01 10.64
C VAL A 90 2.88 -7.64 11.65
N ARG A 91 1.90 -6.86 11.18
CA ARG A 91 0.74 -6.45 11.98
C ARG A 91 -0.16 -7.64 12.27
N ARG A 92 -0.88 -7.61 13.40
CA ARG A 92 -1.88 -8.64 13.74
C ARG A 92 -2.93 -8.79 12.63
N CYS A 93 -3.37 -7.66 12.04
CA CYS A 93 -4.34 -7.68 10.95
C CYS A 93 -3.81 -8.38 9.68
N TYR A 94 -2.50 -8.48 9.46
CA TYR A 94 -1.95 -9.22 8.32
C TYR A 94 -2.20 -10.72 8.45
N ARG A 95 -2.02 -11.27 9.65
CA ARG A 95 -2.33 -12.68 9.94
C ARG A 95 -3.82 -12.95 9.74
N MET A 96 -4.67 -12.14 10.37
CA MET A 96 -6.13 -12.28 10.27
C MET A 96 -6.64 -12.18 8.82
N LEU A 97 -6.17 -11.19 8.05
CA LEU A 97 -6.54 -11.05 6.63
C LEU A 97 -6.02 -12.22 5.79
N TYR A 98 -4.79 -12.69 6.04
CA TYR A 98 -4.24 -13.87 5.36
C TYR A 98 -5.12 -15.10 5.60
N ASP A 99 -5.47 -15.40 6.85
CA ASP A 99 -6.26 -16.57 7.20
C ASP A 99 -7.66 -16.51 6.55
N LEU A 100 -8.33 -15.36 6.62
CA LEU A 100 -9.63 -15.13 5.96
C LEU A 100 -9.57 -15.36 4.45
N ILE A 101 -8.48 -14.95 3.79
CA ILE A 101 -8.28 -15.08 2.35
C ILE A 101 -7.96 -16.53 1.98
N ILE A 102 -7.07 -17.19 2.72
CA ILE A 102 -6.67 -18.59 2.47
C ILE A 102 -7.85 -19.54 2.61
N VAL A 103 -8.66 -19.39 3.66
CA VAL A 103 -9.87 -20.22 3.85
C VAL A 103 -10.79 -20.09 2.64
N ARG A 104 -10.94 -18.87 2.11
CA ARG A 104 -11.74 -18.60 0.91
C ARG A 104 -11.11 -19.18 -0.36
N ILE A 105 -9.79 -19.14 -0.50
CA ILE A 105 -9.08 -19.80 -1.61
C ILE A 105 -9.36 -21.30 -1.58
N GLY A 106 -9.20 -21.95 -0.42
CA GLY A 106 -9.47 -23.38 -0.28
C GLY A 106 -10.91 -23.76 -0.60
N ALA A 107 -11.89 -23.01 -0.08
CA ALA A 107 -13.30 -23.21 -0.39
C ALA A 107 -13.63 -22.95 -1.87
N ASN A 108 -12.96 -21.98 -2.50
CA ASN A 108 -13.17 -21.65 -3.91
C ASN A 108 -12.53 -22.66 -4.85
N SER A 109 -11.40 -23.28 -4.50
CA SER A 109 -10.78 -24.31 -5.32
C SER A 109 -11.80 -25.40 -5.68
N TYR A 110 -12.60 -25.86 -4.72
CA TYR A 110 -13.69 -26.81 -4.96
C TYR A 110 -14.75 -26.28 -5.95
N ARG A 111 -15.19 -25.02 -5.78
CA ARG A 111 -16.18 -24.40 -6.66
C ARG A 111 -15.68 -24.20 -8.10
N SER A 112 -14.43 -23.82 -8.28
CA SER A 112 -13.86 -23.63 -9.62
C SER A 112 -13.69 -24.96 -10.37
N PHE A 113 -13.43 -26.07 -9.67
CA PHE A 113 -13.48 -27.41 -10.28
C PHE A 113 -14.88 -27.79 -10.77
N SER A 114 -15.94 -27.31 -10.10
CA SER A 114 -17.33 -27.50 -10.52
C SER A 114 -17.86 -26.42 -11.50
N GLY A 115 -16.97 -25.68 -12.17
CA GLY A 115 -17.35 -24.66 -13.17
C GLY A 115 -17.72 -23.28 -12.60
N GLY A 116 -17.49 -23.04 -11.31
CA GLY A 116 -17.72 -21.74 -10.66
C GLY A 116 -16.73 -20.65 -11.08
N LEU A 117 -17.11 -19.39 -10.89
CA LEU A 117 -16.24 -18.23 -11.13
C LEU A 117 -14.99 -18.25 -10.23
N PRO A 118 -13.85 -17.73 -10.68
CA PRO A 118 -12.65 -17.63 -9.85
C PRO A 118 -12.85 -16.66 -8.68
N LEU A 119 -12.21 -16.97 -7.55
CA LEU A 119 -12.19 -16.08 -6.40
C LEU A 119 -11.54 -14.75 -6.77
N ARG A 120 -12.21 -13.67 -6.40
CA ARG A 120 -11.69 -12.30 -6.50
C ARG A 120 -11.72 -11.66 -5.12
N VAL A 121 -10.56 -11.23 -4.64
CA VAL A 121 -10.40 -10.52 -3.37
C VAL A 121 -9.77 -9.17 -3.62
N LEU A 122 -10.36 -8.11 -3.08
CA LEU A 122 -9.76 -6.79 -2.96
C LEU A 122 -9.40 -6.54 -1.49
N VAL A 123 -8.15 -6.20 -1.22
CA VAL A 123 -7.72 -5.61 0.05
C VAL A 123 -7.42 -4.14 -0.18
N THR A 124 -8.24 -3.28 0.41
CA THR A 124 -8.13 -1.81 0.34
C THR A 124 -7.85 -1.21 1.72
N GLY A 125 -7.68 0.10 1.81
CA GLY A 125 -7.40 0.78 3.07
C GLY A 125 -6.84 2.18 2.83
N THR A 126 -6.76 2.97 3.90
CA THR A 126 -6.17 4.30 3.84
C THR A 126 -4.73 4.23 3.34
N ARG A 127 -4.30 5.21 2.53
CA ARG A 127 -2.92 5.27 2.05
C ARG A 127 -1.95 5.26 3.23
N GLY A 128 -1.01 4.31 3.23
CA GLY A 128 -0.03 4.18 4.31
C GLY A 128 -0.51 3.34 5.49
N THR A 129 -1.57 2.52 5.35
CA THR A 129 -1.88 1.48 6.35
C THR A 129 -1.03 0.21 6.19
N GLY A 130 -0.23 0.12 5.14
CA GLY A 130 0.66 -1.01 4.87
C GLY A 130 0.07 -2.09 3.99
N ILE A 131 -0.85 -1.73 3.09
CA ILE A 131 -1.48 -2.66 2.13
C ILE A 131 -0.41 -3.38 1.27
N THR A 132 0.59 -2.66 0.76
CA THR A 132 1.69 -3.28 0.01
C THR A 132 2.59 -4.16 0.89
N MET A 133 2.77 -3.84 2.17
CA MET A 133 3.50 -4.71 3.10
C MET A 133 2.73 -6.01 3.38
N PHE A 134 1.40 -5.93 3.47
CA PHE A 134 0.57 -7.13 3.52
C PHE A 134 0.72 -8.00 2.26
N MET A 135 0.86 -7.42 1.08
CA MET A 135 1.14 -8.20 -0.15
C MET A 135 2.49 -8.94 -0.06
N ASN A 136 3.53 -8.29 0.48
CA ASN A 136 4.81 -8.95 0.76
C ASN A 136 4.64 -10.11 1.76
N TYR A 137 3.87 -9.90 2.83
CA TYR A 137 3.55 -10.92 3.83
C TYR A 137 2.78 -12.11 3.23
N MET A 138 1.76 -11.84 2.41
CA MET A 138 1.01 -12.85 1.65
C MET A 138 1.94 -13.68 0.76
N LEU A 139 2.80 -13.02 -0.01
CA LEU A 139 3.77 -13.71 -0.86
C LEU A 139 4.72 -14.60 -0.05
N TYR A 140 5.26 -14.10 1.06
CA TYR A 140 6.07 -14.88 1.99
C TYR A 140 5.34 -16.13 2.49
N GLN A 141 4.12 -15.95 3.02
CA GLN A 141 3.35 -17.06 3.56
C GLN A 141 2.94 -18.08 2.49
N LEU A 142 2.55 -17.63 1.29
CA LEU A 142 2.20 -18.52 0.18
C LEU A 142 3.41 -19.33 -0.30
N TYR A 143 4.56 -18.69 -0.41
CA TYR A 143 5.78 -19.37 -0.84
C TYR A 143 6.19 -20.48 0.12
N HIS A 144 6.16 -20.19 1.43
CA HIS A 144 6.53 -21.14 2.48
C HIS A 144 5.40 -22.11 2.87
N ARG A 145 4.21 -21.99 2.26
CA ARG A 145 3.07 -22.86 2.58
C ARG A 145 3.40 -24.33 2.31
N ARG A 146 3.12 -25.17 3.29
CA ARG A 146 3.29 -26.64 3.22
C ARG A 146 1.92 -27.35 3.32
N PRO A 147 1.78 -28.58 2.80
CA PRO A 147 2.79 -29.40 2.10
C PRO A 147 3.06 -28.95 0.66
N VAL A 148 2.12 -28.24 0.03
CA VAL A 148 2.23 -27.77 -1.36
C VAL A 148 2.17 -26.25 -1.41
N SER A 149 3.25 -25.61 -1.87
CA SER A 149 3.25 -24.18 -2.21
C SER A 149 2.52 -23.99 -3.55
N PRO A 150 1.62 -23.02 -3.68
CA PRO A 150 0.93 -22.74 -4.93
C PRO A 150 1.87 -22.14 -5.98
N THR A 151 1.46 -22.23 -7.25
CA THR A 151 2.03 -21.37 -8.30
C THR A 151 1.51 -19.95 -8.11
N ILE A 152 2.41 -18.97 -8.13
CA ILE A 152 2.07 -17.56 -7.91
C ILE A 152 2.43 -16.75 -9.15
N VAL A 153 1.48 -16.01 -9.69
CA VAL A 153 1.76 -14.94 -10.66
C VAL A 153 1.76 -13.63 -9.88
N LEU A 154 2.87 -12.91 -9.94
CA LEU A 154 3.08 -11.65 -9.24
C LEU A 154 3.02 -10.49 -10.24
N ASP A 155 2.25 -9.46 -9.92
CA ASP A 155 2.11 -8.24 -10.73
C ASP A 155 2.06 -7.02 -9.82
N ILE A 156 3.24 -6.46 -9.55
CA ILE A 156 3.42 -5.41 -8.55
C ILE A 156 4.32 -4.33 -9.16
N LYS A 157 3.83 -3.09 -9.18
CA LYS A 157 4.61 -1.90 -9.59
C LYS A 157 5.38 -2.05 -10.92
N GLY A 158 4.78 -2.73 -11.90
CA GLY A 158 5.38 -2.92 -13.23
C GLY A 158 6.30 -4.13 -13.35
N HIS A 159 6.55 -4.84 -12.24
CA HIS A 159 7.18 -6.15 -12.27
C HIS A 159 6.11 -7.24 -12.42
N PHE A 160 6.34 -8.15 -13.37
CA PHE A 160 5.43 -9.25 -13.70
C PHE A 160 6.20 -10.56 -13.77
N ALA A 161 5.94 -11.48 -12.84
CA ALA A 161 6.75 -12.68 -12.70
C ALA A 161 5.94 -13.90 -12.25
N LEU A 162 6.52 -15.06 -12.53
CA LEU A 162 6.01 -16.36 -12.14
C LEU A 162 6.91 -16.98 -11.07
N ILE A 163 6.33 -17.28 -9.92
CA ILE A 163 7.02 -17.79 -8.75
C ILE A 163 6.50 -19.19 -8.44
N ARG A 164 7.45 -20.14 -8.32
CA ARG A 164 7.23 -21.49 -7.82
C ARG A 164 8.29 -21.80 -6.77
N SER A 165 7.93 -22.61 -5.78
CA SER A 165 8.84 -22.94 -4.67
C SER A 165 10.03 -23.79 -5.13
N ASP A 166 9.85 -24.60 -6.17
CA ASP A 166 10.84 -25.53 -6.72
C ASP A 166 11.66 -24.95 -7.89
N GLN A 167 11.16 -23.94 -8.60
CA GLN A 167 11.79 -23.40 -9.82
C GLN A 167 12.21 -21.93 -9.69
N PRO A 168 13.37 -21.53 -10.25
CA PRO A 168 13.75 -20.12 -10.29
C PRO A 168 12.61 -19.28 -10.84
N THR A 169 12.44 -18.09 -10.30
CA THR A 169 11.40 -17.19 -10.79
C THR A 169 11.67 -16.79 -12.22
N GLN A 170 10.58 -16.68 -12.97
CA GLN A 170 10.61 -16.33 -14.37
C GLN A 170 9.99 -14.94 -14.52
N GLU A 171 10.76 -14.01 -15.06
CA GLU A 171 10.26 -12.70 -15.47
C GLU A 171 9.39 -12.84 -16.72
N GLY A 172 8.38 -11.99 -16.84
CA GLY A 172 7.53 -11.96 -18.00
C GLY A 172 7.02 -10.57 -18.33
N THR A 173 6.33 -10.48 -19.46
CA THR A 173 5.68 -9.25 -19.90
C THR A 173 4.19 -9.35 -19.62
N ARG A 174 3.68 -8.43 -18.82
CA ARG A 174 2.25 -8.36 -18.48
C ARG A 174 1.39 -8.33 -19.75
N GLY A 175 0.40 -9.22 -19.83
CA GLY A 175 -0.49 -9.36 -20.97
C GLY A 175 0.05 -10.22 -22.11
N GLN A 176 1.30 -10.69 -22.04
CA GLN A 176 1.90 -11.60 -23.02
C GLN A 176 2.33 -12.92 -22.37
N SER A 177 2.87 -12.86 -21.15
CA SER A 177 3.39 -14.02 -20.41
C SER A 177 2.34 -14.64 -19.47
N PHE A 178 2.57 -15.89 -19.09
CA PHE A 178 1.90 -16.63 -18.02
C PHE A 178 0.38 -16.86 -18.15
N TRP A 179 -0.18 -16.70 -19.36
CA TRP A 179 -1.59 -16.99 -19.62
C TRP A 179 -1.99 -18.43 -19.30
N ARG A 180 -1.07 -19.40 -19.49
CA ARG A 180 -1.31 -20.81 -19.16
C ARG A 180 -1.49 -21.01 -17.66
N GLU A 181 -0.67 -20.35 -16.86
CA GLU A 181 -0.71 -20.37 -15.41
C GLU A 181 -1.94 -19.63 -14.87
N LEU A 182 -2.26 -18.46 -15.42
CA LEU A 182 -3.47 -17.72 -15.07
C LEU A 182 -4.76 -18.48 -15.38
N ALA A 183 -4.71 -19.42 -16.34
CA ALA A 183 -5.82 -20.31 -16.66
C ALA A 183 -5.99 -21.49 -15.68
N GLN A 184 -5.08 -21.67 -14.72
CA GLN A 184 -5.17 -22.74 -13.71
C GLN A 184 -5.88 -22.26 -12.43
N PRO A 185 -6.92 -22.97 -11.94
CA PRO A 185 -7.57 -22.66 -10.65
C PRO A 185 -6.66 -22.81 -9.43
N SER A 186 -5.55 -23.55 -9.54
CA SER A 186 -4.55 -23.73 -8.49
C SER A 186 -3.54 -22.58 -8.41
N THR A 187 -3.53 -21.68 -9.39
CA THR A 187 -2.67 -20.50 -9.40
C THR A 187 -3.28 -19.39 -8.55
N ILE A 188 -2.42 -18.69 -7.81
CA ILE A 188 -2.77 -17.46 -7.12
C ILE A 188 -2.16 -16.28 -7.88
N TYR A 189 -2.99 -15.32 -8.27
CA TYR A 189 -2.57 -14.10 -8.95
C TYR A 189 -2.58 -12.94 -7.94
N LEU A 190 -1.40 -12.41 -7.63
CA LEU A 190 -1.20 -11.28 -6.72
C LEU A 190 -0.99 -10.01 -7.53
N TYR A 191 -1.92 -9.06 -7.42
CA TYR A 191 -1.91 -7.80 -8.14
C TYR A 191 -1.85 -6.60 -7.18
N ASP A 192 -0.80 -5.77 -7.23
CA ASP A 192 -0.74 -4.51 -6.47
C ASP A 192 -0.99 -3.31 -7.40
N ALA A 193 -2.15 -2.69 -7.21
CA ALA A 193 -2.61 -1.60 -8.06
C ALA A 193 -1.70 -0.37 -7.90
N PRO A 194 -1.15 0.20 -8.98
CA PRO A 194 -0.34 1.40 -8.89
C PRO A 194 -1.20 2.60 -8.49
N GLU A 195 -0.62 3.48 -7.68
CA GLU A 195 -1.34 4.64 -7.13
C GLU A 195 -1.78 5.66 -8.21
N PHE A 196 -1.02 5.75 -9.30
CA PHE A 196 -1.26 6.69 -10.40
C PHE A 196 -1.27 5.96 -11.74
N SER A 197 -2.23 5.06 -11.95
CA SER A 197 -2.47 4.62 -13.32
C SER A 197 -3.12 5.75 -14.11
N LYS A 198 -2.34 6.41 -14.97
CA LYS A 198 -2.88 7.27 -16.05
C LYS A 198 -3.65 6.48 -17.11
N TRP A 199 -3.81 5.17 -16.95
CA TRP A 199 -4.35 4.29 -17.97
C TRP A 199 -5.69 3.66 -17.59
N ASN A 200 -6.56 3.69 -18.59
CA ASN A 200 -7.94 3.24 -18.65
C ASN A 200 -8.08 1.70 -18.56
N ASN A 201 -7.01 0.99 -18.20
CA ASN A 201 -6.90 -0.48 -18.27
C ASN A 201 -5.91 -1.05 -17.22
N SER A 202 -5.81 -0.40 -16.07
CA SER A 202 -4.90 -0.72 -14.96
C SER A 202 -5.50 -1.66 -13.90
N GLY A 203 -6.59 -2.35 -14.21
CA GLY A 203 -7.07 -3.43 -13.36
C GLY A 203 -6.17 -4.67 -13.49
N PRO A 204 -6.30 -5.67 -12.60
CA PRO A 204 -5.65 -6.96 -12.76
C PRO A 204 -6.02 -7.60 -14.10
N LEU A 205 -5.18 -8.48 -14.64
CA LEU A 205 -5.57 -9.29 -15.79
C LEU A 205 -6.86 -10.04 -15.49
N TYR A 206 -7.89 -9.83 -16.32
CA TYR A 206 -9.22 -10.38 -16.13
C TYR A 206 -9.76 -10.91 -17.47
N GLY A 207 -10.69 -11.86 -17.41
CA GLY A 207 -11.34 -12.43 -18.58
C GLY A 207 -11.72 -13.90 -18.37
N PRO A 208 -12.47 -14.50 -19.31
CA PRO A 208 -12.94 -15.88 -19.17
C PRO A 208 -11.80 -16.90 -19.08
N GLN A 209 -10.64 -16.60 -19.67
CA GLN A 209 -9.42 -17.40 -19.58
C GLN A 209 -8.68 -17.32 -18.24
N VAL A 210 -8.94 -16.30 -17.40
CA VAL A 210 -8.29 -16.20 -16.08
C VAL A 210 -9.12 -16.98 -15.07
N LYS A 211 -8.58 -18.10 -14.58
CA LYS A 211 -9.20 -18.96 -13.55
C LYS A 211 -8.46 -18.91 -12.21
N ALA A 212 -7.28 -18.30 -12.17
CA ALA A 212 -6.50 -18.11 -10.96
C ALA A 212 -7.30 -17.31 -9.90
N ALA A 213 -7.14 -17.69 -8.63
CA ALA A 213 -7.64 -16.89 -7.53
C ALA A 213 -6.88 -15.56 -7.52
N THR A 214 -7.59 -14.45 -7.71
CA THR A 214 -6.97 -13.13 -7.85
C THR A 214 -7.11 -12.35 -6.56
N ILE A 215 -5.99 -11.98 -5.94
CA ILE A 215 -5.94 -11.03 -4.83
C ILE A 215 -5.35 -9.72 -5.32
N MET A 216 -6.16 -8.68 -5.25
CA MET A 216 -5.81 -7.32 -5.58
C MET A 216 -5.59 -6.52 -4.30
N THR A 217 -4.49 -5.77 -4.23
CA THR A 217 -4.32 -4.67 -3.28
C THR A 217 -4.49 -3.34 -3.99
N SER A 218 -5.18 -2.39 -3.36
CA SER A 218 -5.35 -1.05 -3.92
C SER A 218 -5.56 -0.01 -2.84
N SER A 219 -5.17 1.23 -3.11
CA SER A 219 -5.71 2.37 -2.35
C SER A 219 -7.24 2.46 -2.59
N PRO A 220 -7.99 3.28 -1.85
CA PRO A 220 -9.44 3.32 -1.97
C PRO A 220 -9.93 4.10 -3.20
N ASN A 221 -9.15 4.08 -4.29
CA ASN A 221 -9.52 4.66 -5.56
C ASN A 221 -10.44 3.69 -6.32
N TYR A 222 -11.74 3.98 -6.31
CA TYR A 222 -12.76 3.17 -6.95
C TYR A 222 -12.47 2.91 -8.43
N ASP A 223 -11.89 3.88 -9.14
CA ASP A 223 -11.59 3.72 -10.57
C ASP A 223 -10.60 2.58 -10.85
N HIS A 224 -9.73 2.24 -9.90
CA HIS A 224 -8.75 1.17 -10.08
C HIS A 224 -9.38 -0.21 -10.06
N PHE A 225 -10.47 -0.40 -9.31
CA PHE A 225 -11.02 -1.73 -9.03
C PHE A 225 -12.51 -1.88 -9.36
N ARG A 226 -13.21 -0.83 -9.83
CA ARG A 226 -14.66 -0.87 -10.12
C ARG A 226 -15.08 -2.05 -11.00
N THR A 227 -14.27 -2.40 -12.00
CA THR A 227 -14.56 -3.54 -12.91
C THR A 227 -14.23 -4.87 -12.26
N PHE A 228 -13.23 -4.88 -11.37
CA PHE A 228 -12.79 -6.06 -10.63
C PHE A 228 -13.80 -6.49 -9.55
N VAL A 229 -14.37 -5.53 -8.81
CA VAL A 229 -15.29 -5.79 -7.69
C VAL A 229 -16.75 -6.08 -8.09
N THR A 230 -17.01 -6.37 -9.37
CA THR A 230 -18.34 -6.74 -9.85
C THR A 230 -18.74 -8.16 -9.41
N GLY A 231 -19.98 -8.39 -8.97
CA GLY A 231 -20.48 -9.72 -8.58
C GLY A 231 -19.96 -10.20 -7.23
N ASP A 232 -19.44 -11.44 -7.16
CA ASP A 232 -19.07 -12.13 -5.89
C ASP A 232 -17.70 -11.74 -5.30
N ALA A 233 -17.09 -10.63 -5.77
CA ALA A 233 -15.81 -10.19 -5.25
C ALA A 233 -15.88 -9.90 -3.74
N LYS A 234 -14.86 -10.31 -2.99
CA LYS A 234 -14.76 -10.03 -1.55
C LYS A 234 -13.88 -8.81 -1.35
N VAL A 235 -14.38 -7.84 -0.60
CA VAL A 235 -13.66 -6.60 -0.28
C VAL A 235 -13.34 -6.61 1.21
N PHE A 236 -12.07 -6.37 1.53
CA PHE A 236 -11.58 -6.19 2.90
C PHE A 236 -10.88 -4.85 3.02
N CYS A 237 -11.10 -4.17 4.14
CA CYS A 237 -10.49 -2.89 4.48
C CYS A 237 -9.46 -3.07 5.61
N MET A 238 -8.21 -2.72 5.30
CA MET A 238 -7.12 -2.79 6.26
C MET A 238 -7.29 -1.73 7.36
N PRO A 239 -7.18 -2.12 8.64
CA PRO A 239 -7.30 -1.17 9.73
C PRO A 239 -6.16 -0.16 9.76
N LEU A 240 -6.44 0.99 10.37
CA LEU A 240 -5.43 1.98 10.72
C LEU A 240 -4.45 1.41 11.74
N TRP A 241 -3.26 1.99 11.80
CA TRP A 241 -2.28 1.68 12.84
C TRP A 241 -2.72 2.27 14.18
N THR A 242 -2.62 1.49 15.25
CA THR A 242 -2.70 2.06 16.60
C THR A 242 -1.39 2.71 16.99
N LEU A 243 -1.40 3.56 18.02
CA LEU A 243 -0.17 4.18 18.53
C LEU A 243 0.81 3.12 19.05
N ASP A 244 0.29 2.07 19.69
CA ASP A 244 1.07 0.94 20.21
C ASP A 244 1.70 0.11 19.08
N GLU A 245 0.94 -0.17 18.01
CA GLU A 245 1.50 -0.83 16.81
C GLU A 245 2.63 0.02 16.20
N LEU A 246 2.46 1.35 16.15
CA LEU A 246 3.50 2.25 15.63
C LEU A 246 4.73 2.27 16.54
N GLU A 247 4.58 2.30 17.85
CA GLU A 247 5.71 2.28 18.78
C GLU A 247 6.51 0.97 18.68
N ALA A 248 5.82 -0.17 18.61
CA ALA A 248 6.45 -1.47 18.41
C ALA A 248 7.20 -1.55 17.06
N CYS A 249 6.58 -1.04 15.99
CA CYS A 249 7.21 -0.92 14.68
C CYS A 249 8.42 0.03 14.70
N ARG A 250 8.30 1.18 15.38
CA ARG A 250 9.37 2.18 15.53
C ARG A 250 10.61 1.57 16.18
N ARG A 251 10.44 0.91 17.34
CA ARG A 251 11.56 0.26 18.05
C ARG A 251 12.32 -0.73 17.18
N SER A 252 11.60 -1.46 16.33
CA SER A 252 12.16 -2.56 15.54
C SER A 252 12.71 -2.13 14.18
N CYS A 253 11.95 -1.32 13.45
CA CYS A 253 12.16 -0.98 12.04
C CYS A 253 12.63 0.47 11.84
N TYR A 254 12.28 1.40 12.73
CA TYR A 254 12.57 2.83 12.60
C TYR A 254 13.17 3.43 13.89
N PRO A 255 14.25 2.86 14.45
CA PRO A 255 14.77 3.26 15.76
C PRO A 255 15.31 4.70 15.77
N HIS A 256 15.63 5.25 14.59
CA HIS A 256 16.07 6.63 14.41
C HIS A 256 14.95 7.66 14.60
N VAL A 257 13.68 7.25 14.53
CA VAL A 257 12.55 8.15 14.78
C VAL A 257 12.37 8.27 16.29
N ALA A 258 12.41 9.50 16.81
CA ALA A 258 12.17 9.78 18.21
C ALA A 258 10.70 9.51 18.59
N PRO A 259 10.42 8.86 19.74
CA PRO A 259 9.04 8.56 20.17
C PRO A 259 8.14 9.80 20.19
N GLN A 260 8.67 10.94 20.65
CA GLN A 260 7.91 12.19 20.75
C GLN A 260 7.53 12.75 19.37
N VAL A 261 8.39 12.57 18.37
CA VAL A 261 8.10 12.96 16.97
C VAL A 261 6.98 12.09 16.43
N MET A 262 7.08 10.77 16.57
CA MET A 262 6.05 9.83 16.14
C MET A 262 4.69 10.17 16.77
N CYS A 263 4.63 10.38 18.09
CA CYS A 263 3.38 10.73 18.78
C CYS A 263 2.78 12.05 18.28
N ARG A 264 3.60 13.10 18.10
CA ARG A 264 3.10 14.39 17.57
C ARG A 264 2.53 14.25 16.16
N VAL A 265 3.21 13.53 15.28
CA VAL A 265 2.78 13.32 13.91
C VAL A 265 1.53 12.43 13.87
N PHE A 266 1.46 11.37 14.68
CA PHE A 266 0.26 10.54 14.85
C PHE A 266 -0.95 11.36 15.30
N ASN A 267 -0.79 12.27 16.26
CA ASN A 267 -1.89 13.12 16.74
C ASN A 267 -2.45 14.06 15.66
N LYS A 268 -1.72 14.30 14.57
CA LYS A 268 -2.17 15.11 13.43
C LYS A 268 -2.66 14.25 12.27
N TRP A 269 -1.93 13.21 11.92
CA TRP A 269 -2.14 12.40 10.71
C TRP A 269 -2.85 11.06 10.97
N GLY A 270 -3.06 10.69 12.23
CA GLY A 270 -3.67 9.43 12.63
C GLY A 270 -2.83 8.19 12.31
N GLY A 271 -3.53 7.05 12.30
CA GLY A 271 -2.96 5.71 12.15
C GLY A 271 -2.54 5.31 10.74
N THR A 272 -1.60 6.04 10.13
CA THR A 272 -0.90 5.59 8.92
C THR A 272 0.59 5.53 9.23
N ILE A 273 1.31 4.50 8.82
CA ILE A 273 2.76 4.38 9.10
C ILE A 273 3.58 5.45 8.38
N ARG A 274 3.08 5.89 7.22
CA ARG A 274 3.80 6.76 6.29
C ARG A 274 4.25 8.06 6.95
N TYR A 275 3.35 8.77 7.63
CA TYR A 275 3.69 10.06 8.21
C TYR A 275 4.51 9.95 9.50
N PRO A 276 4.09 9.18 10.53
CA PRO A 276 4.78 9.13 11.81
C PRO A 276 6.15 8.48 11.76
N LEU A 277 6.41 7.54 10.85
CA LEU A 277 7.66 6.76 10.82
C LEU A 277 8.50 6.92 9.53
N MET A 278 7.90 7.21 8.38
CA MET A 278 8.62 7.20 7.10
C MET A 278 8.97 8.59 6.56
N GLU A 279 8.21 9.62 6.95
CA GLU A 279 8.41 10.99 6.48
C GLU A 279 8.97 11.89 7.60
N PRO A 280 9.93 12.78 7.29
CA PRO A 280 10.36 13.80 8.25
C PRO A 280 9.20 14.69 8.70
N GLU A 281 9.14 15.03 9.99
CA GLU A 281 8.08 15.87 10.59
C GLU A 281 7.85 17.15 9.79
N SER A 282 8.94 17.84 9.39
CA SER A 282 8.87 19.06 8.58
C SER A 282 8.14 18.87 7.25
N LYS A 283 8.35 17.74 6.55
CA LYS A 283 7.62 17.43 5.31
C LYS A 283 6.15 17.17 5.57
N THR A 284 5.83 16.49 6.67
CA THR A 284 4.43 16.21 7.04
C THR A 284 3.67 17.50 7.36
N GLU A 285 4.27 18.47 8.06
CA GLU A 285 3.63 19.77 8.33
C GLU A 285 3.36 20.57 7.06
N VAL A 286 4.35 20.63 6.16
CA VAL A 286 4.24 21.32 4.87
C VAL A 286 3.15 20.70 4.01
N ALA A 287 3.02 19.37 4.01
CA ALA A 287 1.98 18.67 3.27
C ALA A 287 0.58 18.94 3.84
N MET A 288 0.40 18.92 5.17
CA MET A 288 -0.92 19.03 5.80
C MET A 288 -1.53 20.43 5.64
N ARG A 289 -0.72 21.47 5.78
CA ARG A 289 -1.19 22.87 5.83
C ARG A 289 -2.11 23.27 4.67
N PRO A 290 -1.75 23.08 3.38
CA PRO A 290 -2.62 23.46 2.27
C PRO A 290 -3.90 22.61 2.22
N MET A 291 -3.85 21.33 2.63
CA MET A 291 -5.04 20.48 2.67
C MET A 291 -6.04 20.97 3.72
N LEU A 292 -5.55 21.33 4.92
CA LEU A 292 -6.38 21.88 5.99
C LEU A 292 -7.03 23.21 5.61
N GLN A 293 -6.31 24.06 4.86
CA GLN A 293 -6.84 25.34 4.37
C GLN A 293 -7.94 25.15 3.32
N GLN A 294 -7.87 24.08 2.52
CA GLN A 294 -8.83 23.82 1.45
C GLN A 294 -10.06 23.02 1.90
N MET A 295 -9.91 22.12 2.86
CA MET A 295 -10.99 21.18 3.21
C MET A 295 -12.17 21.88 3.88
N THR A 296 -13.38 21.73 3.33
CA THR A 296 -14.65 22.22 3.90
C THR A 296 -15.46 21.09 4.54
N LEU A 297 -16.51 21.43 5.32
CA LEU A 297 -17.46 20.42 5.80
C LEU A 297 -18.26 19.78 4.66
N VAL A 298 -18.51 20.52 3.58
CA VAL A 298 -19.18 19.98 2.38
C VAL A 298 -18.29 18.94 1.71
N ASP A 299 -16.99 19.20 1.58
CA ASP A 299 -16.02 18.22 1.08
C ASP A 299 -16.02 16.97 1.96
N ALA A 300 -15.90 17.16 3.28
CA ALA A 300 -15.90 16.06 4.25
C ALA A 300 -17.15 15.18 4.11
N LYS A 301 -18.34 15.79 4.12
CA LYS A 301 -19.63 15.09 4.00
C LYS A 301 -19.74 14.36 2.68
N THR A 302 -19.37 15.01 1.58
CA THR A 302 -19.44 14.41 0.23
C THR A 302 -18.52 13.21 0.13
N MET A 303 -17.30 13.31 0.68
CA MET A 303 -16.31 12.24 0.67
C MET A 303 -16.72 11.06 1.57
N THR A 304 -17.36 11.32 2.72
CA THR A 304 -17.95 10.27 3.57
C THR A 304 -19.11 9.56 2.89
N GLN A 305 -20.00 10.28 2.20
CA GLN A 305 -21.11 9.69 1.45
C GLN A 305 -20.67 8.77 0.31
N GLN A 306 -19.44 8.93 -0.18
CA GLN A 306 -18.82 8.04 -1.16
C GLN A 306 -18.19 6.78 -0.51
N PHE A 307 -18.41 6.55 0.79
CA PHE A 307 -17.82 5.44 1.57
C PHE A 307 -16.29 5.37 1.44
N GLY A 308 -15.66 6.51 1.21
CA GLY A 308 -14.23 6.63 0.97
C GLY A 308 -13.74 5.97 -0.32
N MET A 309 -14.62 5.41 -1.14
CA MET A 309 -14.32 4.90 -2.48
C MET A 309 -14.49 6.04 -3.49
N TYR A 310 -13.38 6.53 -4.05
CA TYR A 310 -13.40 7.77 -4.82
C TYR A 310 -12.96 7.59 -6.27
N SER A 311 -13.48 8.47 -7.15
CA SER A 311 -12.97 8.71 -8.52
C SER A 311 -12.57 10.18 -8.74
N SER A 312 -12.78 11.05 -7.74
CA SER A 312 -12.77 12.50 -7.91
C SER A 312 -11.40 13.16 -7.66
N SER A 313 -11.21 14.36 -8.25
CA SER A 313 -10.04 15.22 -8.02
C SER A 313 -9.98 15.77 -6.59
N ALA A 314 -11.11 15.84 -5.88
CA ALA A 314 -11.16 16.28 -4.48
C ALA A 314 -10.41 15.31 -3.56
N TRP A 315 -10.57 14.00 -3.75
CA TRP A 315 -9.87 13.02 -2.93
C TRP A 315 -8.36 13.01 -3.17
N LYS A 316 -7.90 13.24 -4.40
CA LYS A 316 -6.47 13.42 -4.68
C LYS A 316 -5.86 14.60 -3.92
N ARG A 317 -6.66 15.64 -3.64
CA ARG A 317 -6.21 16.83 -2.91
C ARG A 317 -6.35 16.73 -1.39
N LEU A 318 -7.43 16.12 -0.91
CA LEU A 318 -7.85 16.18 0.51
C LEU A 318 -7.92 14.82 1.20
N GLY A 319 -7.84 13.72 0.46
CA GLY A 319 -8.10 12.37 0.95
C GLY A 319 -7.08 11.85 1.97
N ALA A 320 -5.99 12.57 2.24
CA ALA A 320 -5.09 12.25 3.34
C ALA A 320 -5.58 12.78 4.71
N LEU A 321 -6.60 13.66 4.70
CA LEU A 321 -7.27 14.16 5.91
C LEU A 321 -8.47 13.32 6.33
N LEU A 322 -8.87 12.35 5.51
CA LEU A 322 -9.92 11.39 5.79
C LEU A 322 -9.35 9.98 5.71
N HIS A 323 -9.71 9.15 6.68
CA HIS A 323 -9.31 7.77 6.76
C HIS A 323 -10.52 6.87 6.56
N ILE A 324 -10.34 5.86 5.71
CA ILE A 324 -11.17 4.66 5.75
C ILE A 324 -10.61 3.66 6.74
N ALA A 325 -11.51 3.06 7.52
CA ALA A 325 -11.20 2.01 8.47
C ALA A 325 -12.33 0.98 8.48
N PRO A 326 -12.04 -0.29 8.80
CA PRO A 326 -13.08 -1.29 8.97
C PRO A 326 -13.96 -0.95 10.18
N VAL A 327 -15.26 -1.22 10.07
CA VAL A 327 -16.17 -1.19 11.22
C VAL A 327 -15.83 -2.36 12.13
N GLU A 328 -15.78 -2.11 13.44
CA GLU A 328 -15.49 -3.13 14.44
C GLU A 328 -16.51 -4.28 14.37
N GLY A 329 -16.04 -5.52 14.55
CA GLY A 329 -16.87 -6.72 14.48
C GLY A 329 -17.28 -7.17 13.06
N THR A 330 -16.81 -6.52 11.99
CA THR A 330 -17.24 -6.82 10.60
C THR A 330 -16.26 -7.64 9.77
N GLU A 331 -15.26 -8.26 10.41
CA GLU A 331 -14.20 -9.02 9.72
C GLU A 331 -13.58 -8.26 8.53
N PHE A 332 -13.33 -6.96 8.73
CA PHE A 332 -12.78 -6.06 7.72
C PHE A 332 -13.70 -5.74 6.52
N GLN A 333 -14.96 -6.17 6.49
CA GLN A 333 -15.80 -6.07 5.29
C GLN A 333 -16.59 -4.77 5.17
N GLN A 334 -17.01 -4.17 6.29
CA GLN A 334 -17.69 -2.88 6.29
C GLN A 334 -16.69 -1.77 6.58
N VAL A 335 -16.92 -0.59 6.00
CA VAL A 335 -15.99 0.54 6.06
C VAL A 335 -16.69 1.76 6.62
N ASP A 336 -15.98 2.47 7.48
CA ASP A 336 -16.33 3.81 7.95
C ASP A 336 -15.29 4.83 7.47
N VAL A 337 -15.72 6.09 7.31
CA VAL A 337 -14.90 7.22 6.89
C VAL A 337 -14.88 8.26 7.99
N LYS A 338 -13.71 8.55 8.52
CA LYS A 338 -13.52 9.55 9.59
C LYS A 338 -12.39 10.52 9.28
N PHE A 339 -12.34 11.65 9.96
CA PHE A 339 -11.16 12.49 9.94
C PHE A 339 -9.92 11.70 10.39
N CYS A 340 -8.77 12.02 9.83
CA CYS A 340 -7.53 11.32 10.17
C CYS A 340 -7.13 11.52 11.64
N SER A 341 -7.55 12.62 12.26
CA SER A 341 -7.38 12.89 13.69
C SER A 341 -8.40 13.88 14.24
N ASP A 342 -8.55 13.91 15.57
CA ASP A 342 -9.33 14.93 16.27
C ASP A 342 -8.79 16.33 16.05
N TYR A 343 -7.46 16.46 15.87
CA TYR A 343 -6.84 17.73 15.51
C TYR A 343 -7.39 18.28 14.19
N VAL A 344 -7.45 17.44 13.16
CA VAL A 344 -7.97 17.83 11.85
C VAL A 344 -9.46 18.12 11.93
N MET A 345 -10.24 17.27 12.58
CA MET A 345 -11.68 17.50 12.79
C MET A 345 -11.93 18.86 13.42
N ARG A 346 -11.26 19.16 14.55
CA ARG A 346 -11.42 20.43 15.26
C ARG A 346 -11.03 21.63 14.39
N LYS A 347 -9.92 21.54 13.66
CA LYS A 347 -9.44 22.63 12.79
C LYS A 347 -10.42 22.92 11.65
N VAL A 348 -11.02 21.88 11.06
CA VAL A 348 -12.07 22.06 10.06
C VAL A 348 -13.31 22.68 10.70
N MET A 349 -13.78 22.18 11.85
CA MET A 349 -14.96 22.71 12.54
C MET A 349 -14.80 24.18 12.96
N GLU A 350 -13.68 24.54 13.60
CA GLU A 350 -13.35 25.91 14.01
C GLU A 350 -13.46 26.90 12.83
N ARG A 351 -12.92 26.52 11.67
CA ARG A 351 -12.95 27.38 10.48
C ARG A 351 -14.36 27.59 9.95
N ASN A 352 -15.16 26.52 9.86
CA ASN A 352 -16.53 26.62 9.36
C ASN A 352 -17.44 27.41 10.31
N ALA A 353 -17.19 27.38 11.63
CA ALA A 353 -17.90 28.22 12.60
C ALA A 353 -17.60 29.73 12.39
N VAL A 354 -16.33 30.06 12.11
CA VAL A 354 -15.93 31.44 11.76
C VAL A 354 -16.57 31.88 10.45
N ASP A 355 -16.55 31.03 9.42
CA ASP A 355 -17.16 31.33 8.12
C ASP A 355 -18.68 31.58 8.24
N ALA A 356 -19.39 30.82 9.08
CA ALA A 356 -20.82 31.03 9.35
C ALA A 356 -21.08 32.36 10.09
N SER A 357 -20.26 32.70 11.10
CA SER A 357 -20.39 33.97 11.84
C SER A 357 -20.12 35.21 10.97
N ASN A 358 -19.17 35.10 10.03
CA ASN A 358 -18.86 36.16 9.07
C ASN A 358 -19.93 36.30 7.98
N GLN A 359 -20.73 35.27 7.67
CA GLN A 359 -21.84 35.38 6.73
C GLN A 359 -23.10 35.99 7.39
N SER A 360 -23.33 35.73 8.68
CA SER A 360 -24.44 36.33 9.44
C SER A 360 -24.26 37.82 9.77
N SER A 361 -23.05 38.38 9.61
CA SER A 361 -22.80 39.81 9.81
C SER A 361 -23.05 40.67 8.56
N TRP A 362 -23.48 40.06 7.44
CA TRP A 362 -23.87 40.75 6.19
C TRP A 362 -25.37 40.68 5.89
N THR A 363 -26.17 40.07 6.77
CA THR A 363 -27.64 40.12 6.79
C THR A 363 -28.12 41.05 7.88
#